data_AF-A0A7K3L4R3-F1
#
_entry.id   AF-A0A7K3L4R3-F1
#
_cell.length_a   1.000
_cell.length_b   1.000
_cell.length_c   1.000
_cell.angle_alpha   90.00
_cell.angle_beta   90.00
_cell.angle_gamma   90.00
#
_symmetry.space_group_name_H-M   'P 1'
#
loop_
_entity.id
_entity.type
_entity.pdbx_description
1 polymer ?
#
loop_
_entity_poly.entity_id
_entity_poly.type
_entity_poly.pdbx_seq_one_letter_code
_entity_poly.pdbx_strand_id
1 'polypeptide(L)'
;ARPVADRSPAPLVVVPADDPACLLGAGIPWPEPACPAAPAAADAPGVPAPTSSDAAFGLAPDAAAPADSGAALPAVARPSRREGALVVLSGGVPLLWAAPRLKALVSFTTDEPLLAEAAAALVVFTRAQLKREGSAGARRKIVVETLNGAPVLDTPLAVALQAAGLARLPNGLRLYADPFAS
;
A
#
# COMPACT_ATOMS: atom_id res chain seq x y z
N ALA A 1 31.15 -19.10 5.13
CA ALA A 1 29.69 -18.99 5.34
C ALA A 1 29.42 -19.04 6.84
N ARG A 2 28.95 -17.95 7.44
CA ARG A 2 28.53 -17.94 8.85
C ARG A 2 27.22 -18.72 8.93
N PRO A 3 27.04 -19.67 9.87
CA PRO A 3 25.76 -20.36 9.98
C PRO A 3 24.71 -19.30 10.28
N VAL A 4 23.66 -19.21 9.44
CA VAL A 4 22.42 -18.53 9.79
C VAL A 4 21.90 -19.31 10.98
N ALA A 5 22.19 -18.80 12.17
CA ALA A 5 21.54 -19.26 13.38
C ALA A 5 20.04 -19.16 13.12
N ASP A 6 19.33 -20.20 13.54
CA ASP A 6 17.88 -20.27 13.61
C ASP A 6 17.37 -19.01 14.30
N ARG A 7 17.07 -17.97 13.49
CA ARG A 7 16.79 -16.64 14.00
C ARG A 7 15.30 -16.64 14.22
N SER A 8 14.86 -16.78 15.48
CA SER A 8 13.48 -16.52 15.83
C SER A 8 13.04 -15.23 15.13
N PRO A 9 11.90 -15.24 14.43
CA PRO A 9 11.46 -14.08 13.68
C PRO A 9 11.39 -12.89 14.64
N ALA A 10 12.03 -11.78 14.23
CA ALA A 10 12.08 -10.60 15.08
C ALA A 10 10.65 -10.06 15.26
N PRO A 11 10.25 -9.69 16.48
CA PRO A 11 8.87 -9.29 16.76
C PRO A 11 8.50 -8.03 15.96
N LEU A 12 7.25 -7.99 15.49
CA LEU A 12 6.67 -6.83 14.85
C LEU A 12 6.21 -5.81 15.89
N VAL A 13 6.59 -4.55 15.67
CA VAL A 13 6.20 -3.42 16.52
C VAL A 13 5.59 -2.33 15.66
N VAL A 14 4.44 -1.81 16.08
CA VAL A 14 3.79 -0.65 15.46
C VAL A 14 4.02 0.57 16.34
N VAL A 15 4.57 1.65 15.78
CA VAL A 15 4.93 2.87 16.50
C VAL A 15 4.36 4.09 15.75
N PRO A 16 3.89 5.15 16.45
CA PRO A 16 3.61 6.43 15.81
C PRO A 16 4.87 7.02 15.16
N ALA A 17 4.75 7.55 13.94
CA ALA A 17 5.91 8.06 13.21
C ALA A 17 6.52 9.31 13.86
N ASP A 18 5.75 10.04 14.67
CA ASP A 18 6.16 11.19 15.44
C ASP A 18 6.71 10.86 16.84
N ASP A 19 6.53 9.62 17.33
CA ASP A 19 7.04 9.13 18.61
C ASP A 19 8.57 9.28 18.69
N PRO A 20 9.15 9.78 19.80
CA PRO A 20 10.60 9.92 19.94
C PRO A 20 11.40 8.62 19.72
N ALA A 21 10.79 7.44 19.92
CA ALA A 21 11.41 6.15 19.62
C ALA A 21 11.54 5.86 18.11
N CYS A 22 10.77 6.54 17.26
CA CYS A 22 10.84 6.42 15.79
C CYS A 22 11.90 7.37 15.22
N LEU A 23 13.12 6.88 14.98
CA LEU A 23 14.23 7.68 14.44
C LEU A 23 14.13 7.97 12.92
N LEU A 24 13.22 7.28 12.22
CA LEU A 24 12.98 7.48 10.79
C LEU A 24 12.43 8.88 10.53
N GLY A 25 13.08 9.62 9.63
CA GLY A 25 12.80 11.03 9.33
C GLY A 25 13.30 12.04 10.37
N ALA A 26 13.91 11.61 11.48
CA ALA A 26 14.47 12.48 12.53
C ALA A 26 16.01 12.45 12.59
N GLY A 27 16.63 11.73 11.66
CA GLY A 27 18.07 11.54 11.56
C GLY A 27 18.43 10.33 10.70
N ILE A 28 17.52 9.36 10.61
CA ILE A 28 17.61 8.24 9.66
C ILE A 28 16.70 8.55 8.47
N PRO A 29 17.18 8.52 7.21
CA PRO A 29 16.31 8.74 6.06
C PRO A 29 15.28 7.61 5.96
N TRP A 30 14.12 7.92 5.38
CA TRP A 30 13.17 6.88 5.01
C TRP A 30 13.79 5.99 3.92
N PRO A 31 13.63 4.66 4.01
CA PRO A 31 14.03 3.78 2.94
C PRO A 31 13.24 4.05 1.67
N GLU A 32 13.77 3.59 0.54
CA GLU A 32 13.01 3.58 -0.70
C GLU A 32 11.85 2.59 -0.62
N PRO A 33 10.66 2.94 -1.14
CA PRO A 33 9.57 1.98 -1.28
C PRO A 33 9.99 0.76 -2.09
N ALA A 34 9.58 -0.43 -1.67
CA ALA A 34 10.07 -1.72 -2.18
C ALA A 34 9.82 -1.96 -3.69
N CYS A 35 8.86 -1.27 -4.30
CA CYS A 35 8.73 -1.02 -5.74
C CYS A 35 7.46 -0.19 -5.93
N PRO A 36 7.38 0.74 -6.90
CA PRO A 36 6.08 1.23 -7.37
C PRO A 36 5.29 0.03 -7.92
N ALA A 37 3.99 -0.01 -7.67
CA ALA A 37 3.15 -1.06 -8.24
C ALA A 37 3.35 -1.09 -9.76
N ALA A 38 4.00 -2.13 -10.26
CA ALA A 38 4.06 -2.37 -11.70
C ALA A 38 2.61 -2.54 -12.18
N PRO A 39 2.21 -1.96 -13.33
CA PRO A 39 0.97 -2.36 -13.95
C PRO A 39 1.10 -3.86 -14.21
N ALA A 40 0.18 -4.67 -13.68
CA ALA A 40 0.05 -6.05 -14.11
C ALA A 40 -0.03 -6.01 -15.64
N ALA A 41 1.04 -6.48 -16.29
CA ALA A 41 1.12 -6.51 -17.73
C ALA A 41 -0.12 -7.25 -18.22
N ALA A 42 -0.89 -6.57 -19.07
CA ALA A 42 -2.00 -7.15 -19.77
C ALA A 42 -1.54 -8.45 -20.43
N ASP A 43 -2.14 -9.56 -20.02
CA ASP A 43 -2.14 -10.76 -20.82
C ASP A 43 -3.03 -10.46 -22.03
N ALA A 44 -2.42 -9.85 -23.05
CA ALA A 44 -3.04 -9.63 -24.34
C ALA A 44 -2.73 -10.86 -25.21
N PRO A 45 -3.71 -11.73 -25.53
CA PRO A 45 -3.49 -12.74 -26.53
C PRO A 45 -3.28 -12.08 -27.89
N GLY A 46 -2.18 -12.45 -28.52
CA GLY A 46 -1.65 -11.86 -29.74
C GLY A 46 -2.63 -11.87 -30.91
N VAL A 47 -2.62 -10.77 -31.65
CA VAL A 47 -3.06 -10.74 -33.04
C VAL A 47 -2.05 -11.48 -33.93
N PRO A 48 -2.53 -12.17 -34.97
CA PRO A 48 -1.87 -12.05 -36.27
C PRO A 48 -2.78 -11.36 -37.30
N ALA A 49 -2.12 -10.65 -38.21
CA ALA A 49 -2.64 -9.73 -39.21
C ALA A 49 -3.14 -10.44 -40.50
N PRO A 50 -3.26 -9.78 -41.68
CA PRO A 50 -4.53 -9.41 -42.30
C PRO A 50 -4.81 -10.11 -43.66
N THR A 51 -6.02 -9.99 -44.19
CA THR A 51 -6.27 -10.23 -45.63
C THR A 51 -7.10 -9.10 -46.24
N SER A 52 -6.55 -8.56 -47.35
CA SER A 52 -7.07 -7.71 -48.45
C SER A 52 -8.60 -7.64 -48.63
N SER A 53 -9.24 -6.63 -49.24
CA SER A 53 -8.88 -5.46 -50.08
C SER A 53 -10.20 -4.69 -50.34
N ASP A 54 -10.20 -3.34 -50.40
CA ASP A 54 -10.62 -2.55 -51.60
C ASP A 54 -10.56 -1.01 -51.37
N ALA A 55 -10.24 -0.31 -52.48
CA ALA A 55 -10.33 1.11 -52.87
C ALA A 55 -10.39 2.23 -51.80
N ALA A 56 -9.38 3.10 -51.69
CA ALA A 56 -9.05 4.25 -52.55
C ALA A 56 -9.90 5.53 -52.31
N PHE A 57 -9.34 6.52 -51.59
CA PHE A 57 -9.07 7.87 -52.12
C PHE A 57 -8.20 8.66 -51.12
N GLY A 58 -7.24 9.44 -51.62
CA GLY A 58 -6.17 10.03 -50.83
C GLY A 58 -6.50 11.33 -50.10
N LEU A 59 -5.73 11.61 -49.04
CA LEU A 59 -5.26 12.95 -48.64
C LEU A 59 -4.05 12.81 -47.68
N ALA A 60 -3.17 13.81 -47.70
CA ALA A 60 -1.81 13.89 -47.14
C ALA A 60 -1.64 13.57 -45.63
N PRO A 61 -0.42 13.23 -45.15
CA PRO A 61 -0.17 12.94 -43.74
C PRO A 61 0.02 14.24 -42.93
N ASP A 62 -0.82 14.44 -41.93
CA ASP A 62 -0.51 15.30 -40.78
C ASP A 62 0.03 14.40 -39.65
N ALA A 63 1.10 14.85 -39.01
CA ALA A 63 1.88 14.08 -38.07
C ALA A 63 1.13 13.93 -36.73
N ALA A 64 0.33 12.88 -36.60
CA ALA A 64 -0.20 12.45 -35.31
C ALA A 64 0.89 11.69 -34.54
N ALA A 65 1.57 12.40 -33.63
CA ALA A 65 2.33 11.80 -32.55
C ALA A 65 1.42 10.84 -31.75
N PRO A 66 1.94 9.69 -31.26
CA PRO A 66 1.13 8.79 -30.47
C PRO A 66 0.71 9.48 -29.17
N ALA A 67 -0.57 9.38 -28.85
CA ALA A 67 -1.10 9.71 -27.54
C ALA A 67 -0.44 8.80 -26.50
N ASP A 68 0.63 9.29 -25.90
CA ASP A 68 1.17 8.76 -24.66
C ASP A 68 0.19 9.17 -23.55
N SER A 69 -0.82 8.33 -23.36
CA SER A 69 -1.64 8.36 -22.14
C SER A 69 -1.39 7.07 -21.38
N GLY A 70 -0.10 6.80 -21.11
CA GLY A 70 0.25 6.13 -19.87
C GLY A 70 -0.25 7.01 -18.74
N ALA A 71 -1.45 6.74 -18.22
CA ALA A 71 -1.97 7.41 -17.03
C ALA A 71 -0.90 7.28 -15.94
N ALA A 72 -0.19 8.37 -15.66
CA ALA A 72 0.87 8.38 -14.67
C ALA A 72 0.28 7.86 -13.36
N LEU A 73 0.82 6.74 -12.87
CA LEU A 73 0.39 6.18 -11.60
C LEU A 73 0.46 7.30 -10.54
N PRO A 74 -0.53 7.38 -9.62
CA PRO A 74 -0.50 8.37 -8.56
C PRO A 74 0.84 8.32 -7.84
N ALA A 75 1.46 9.48 -7.63
CA ALA A 75 2.75 9.55 -6.95
C ALA A 75 2.65 8.86 -5.58
N VAL A 76 3.61 7.98 -5.30
CA VAL A 76 3.71 7.29 -4.01
C VAL A 76 3.71 8.34 -2.89
N ALA A 77 2.84 8.14 -1.89
CA ALA A 77 2.79 9.02 -0.74
C ALA A 77 4.18 9.08 -0.09
N ARG A 78 4.68 10.28 0.22
CA ARG A 78 6.00 10.42 0.86
C ARG A 78 5.89 10.11 2.36
N PRO A 79 6.64 9.11 2.87
CA PRO A 79 6.71 8.86 4.30
C PRO A 79 7.19 10.09 5.06
N SER A 80 6.55 10.37 6.20
CA SER A 80 6.87 11.54 7.03
C SER A 80 6.55 11.29 8.50
N ARG A 81 7.25 12.02 9.37
CA ARG A 81 6.98 12.07 10.81
C ARG A 81 5.90 13.10 11.08
N ARG A 82 4.67 12.66 11.21
CA ARG A 82 3.54 13.54 11.54
C ARG A 82 2.51 12.77 12.33
N GLU A 83 1.73 13.52 13.10
CA GLU A 83 0.68 12.98 13.95
C GLU A 83 -0.25 12.04 13.17
N GLY A 84 -0.50 10.88 13.77
CA GLY A 84 -1.38 9.85 13.23
C GLY A 84 -0.77 8.98 12.13
N ALA A 85 0.43 9.29 11.64
CA ALA A 85 1.17 8.35 10.79
C ALA A 85 1.77 7.23 11.65
N LEU A 86 1.83 6.02 11.10
CA LEU A 86 2.31 4.83 11.81
C LEU A 86 3.42 4.15 11.02
N VAL A 87 4.32 3.46 11.74
CA VAL A 87 5.37 2.62 11.15
C VAL A 87 5.32 1.24 11.78
N VAL A 88 5.38 0.21 10.95
CA VAL A 88 5.59 -1.18 11.38
C VAL A 88 7.05 -1.55 11.18
N LEU A 89 7.69 -2.02 12.24
CA LEU A 89 9.10 -2.40 12.31
C LEU A 89 9.24 -3.88 12.64
N SER A 90 10.23 -4.57 12.08
CA SER A 90 10.71 -5.89 12.55
C SER A 90 12.19 -5.76 12.91
N GLY A 91 12.54 -5.99 14.18
CA GLY A 91 13.93 -5.90 14.63
C GLY A 91 14.62 -4.55 14.33
N GLY A 92 13.85 -3.45 14.30
CA GLY A 92 14.33 -2.11 13.95
C GLY A 92 14.33 -1.77 12.45
N VAL A 93 13.99 -2.73 11.58
CA VAL A 93 13.87 -2.51 10.14
C VAL A 93 12.42 -2.14 9.79
N PRO A 94 12.15 -1.01 9.12
CA PRO A 94 10.81 -0.66 8.68
C PRO A 94 10.31 -1.56 7.56
N LEU A 95 9.07 -2.01 7.69
CA LEU A 95 8.38 -2.85 6.72
C LEU A 95 7.25 -2.09 6.03
N LEU A 96 6.50 -1.29 6.80
CA LEU A 96 5.30 -0.62 6.32
C LEU A 96 5.16 0.74 7.00
N TRP A 97 4.97 1.80 6.22
CA TRP A 97 4.52 3.10 6.70
C TRP A 97 3.05 3.29 6.32
N ALA A 98 2.28 3.87 7.24
CA ALA A 98 0.90 4.25 7.01
C ALA A 98 0.72 5.75 7.20
N ALA A 99 0.12 6.40 6.20
CA ALA A 99 -0.33 7.79 6.33
C ALA A 99 -1.38 7.90 7.46
N PRO A 100 -1.65 9.12 7.96
CA PRO A 100 -2.70 9.34 8.94
C PRO A 100 -4.02 8.73 8.51
N ARG A 101 -4.66 8.02 9.45
CA ARG A 101 -5.90 7.25 9.24
C ARG A 101 -5.78 6.15 8.17
N LEU A 102 -4.56 5.67 7.93
CA LEU A 102 -4.20 4.58 7.02
C LEU A 102 -4.64 4.81 5.56
N LYS A 103 -4.88 6.07 5.13
CA LYS A 103 -5.40 6.36 3.78
C LYS A 103 -4.50 5.82 2.66
N ALA A 104 -3.19 5.91 2.86
CA ALA A 104 -2.18 5.39 1.95
C ALA A 104 -1.14 4.61 2.74
N LEU A 105 -0.69 3.50 2.17
CA LEU A 105 0.37 2.65 2.69
C LEU A 105 1.60 2.71 1.77
N VAL A 106 2.78 2.62 2.38
CA VAL A 106 4.06 2.49 1.68
C VAL A 106 4.79 1.29 2.25
N SER A 107 4.99 0.26 1.44
CA SER A 107 5.79 -0.91 1.80
C SER A 107 7.26 -0.67 1.49
N PHE A 108 8.12 -1.07 2.42
CA PHE A 108 9.58 -1.11 2.25
C PHE A 108 10.09 -2.56 2.09
N THR A 109 9.20 -3.54 2.00
CA THR A 109 9.52 -4.94 1.71
C THR A 109 8.74 -5.48 0.51
N THR A 110 9.35 -6.38 -0.24
CA THR A 110 8.69 -7.23 -1.26
C THR A 110 8.29 -8.60 -0.72
N ASP A 111 8.68 -8.93 0.50
CA ASP A 111 8.31 -10.18 1.18
C ASP A 111 6.82 -10.13 1.55
N GLU A 112 5.99 -10.80 0.73
CA GLU A 112 4.54 -10.82 0.86
C GLU A 112 4.02 -11.38 2.19
N PRO A 113 4.48 -12.55 2.70
CA PRO A 113 4.02 -13.04 4.00
C PRO A 113 4.38 -12.08 5.14
N LEU A 114 5.60 -11.51 5.12
CA LEU A 114 5.99 -10.53 6.12
C LEU A 114 5.17 -9.24 6.04
N LEU A 115 4.83 -8.79 4.83
CA LEU A 115 3.96 -7.64 4.61
C LEU A 115 2.53 -7.90 5.10
N ALA A 116 2.01 -9.13 4.93
CA ALA A 116 0.70 -9.53 5.44
C ALA A 116 0.66 -9.51 6.98
N GLU A 117 1.70 -10.01 7.64
CA GLU A 117 1.84 -9.93 9.10
C GLU A 117 1.94 -8.48 9.58
N ALA A 118 2.71 -7.64 8.88
CA ALA A 118 2.82 -6.21 9.18
C ALA A 118 1.47 -5.49 9.07
N ALA A 119 0.68 -5.81 8.04
CA ALA A 119 -0.68 -5.27 7.88
C ALA A 119 -1.61 -5.73 9.00
N ALA A 120 -1.58 -7.00 9.39
CA ALA A 120 -2.36 -7.51 10.52
C ALA A 120 -2.00 -6.78 11.82
N ALA A 121 -0.70 -6.62 12.13
CA ALA A 121 -0.23 -5.88 13.30
C ALA A 121 -0.70 -4.41 13.28
N LEU A 122 -0.61 -3.74 12.13
CA LEU A 122 -1.10 -2.37 11.94
C LEU A 122 -2.60 -2.25 12.26
N VAL A 123 -3.41 -3.20 11.79
CA VAL A 123 -4.86 -3.21 12.04
C VAL A 123 -5.18 -3.46 13.50
N VAL A 124 -4.49 -4.41 14.15
CA VAL A 124 -4.64 -4.68 15.60
C VAL A 124 -4.32 -3.42 16.42
N PHE A 125 -3.18 -2.79 16.14
CA PHE A 125 -2.79 -1.55 16.80
C PHE A 125 -3.82 -0.44 16.60
N THR A 126 -4.29 -0.26 15.36
CA THR A 126 -5.26 0.78 15.01
C THR A 126 -6.59 0.56 15.72
N ARG A 127 -7.10 -0.68 15.78
CA ARG A 127 -8.31 -1.00 16.56
C ARG A 127 -8.12 -0.69 18.04
N ALA A 128 -6.98 -1.05 18.61
CA ALA A 128 -6.68 -0.78 20.01
C ALA A 128 -6.60 0.74 20.29
N GLN A 129 -6.09 1.54 19.35
CA GLN A 129 -6.13 3.01 19.44
C GLN A 129 -7.57 3.54 19.42
N LEU A 130 -8.37 3.11 18.45
CA LEU A 130 -9.78 3.55 18.34
C LEU A 130 -10.61 3.15 19.56
N LYS A 131 -10.38 1.95 20.12
CA LYS A 131 -11.05 1.50 21.35
C LYS A 131 -10.70 2.39 22.54
N ARG A 132 -9.42 2.79 22.68
CA ARG A 132 -8.97 3.73 23.72
C ARG A 132 -9.58 5.13 23.57
N GLU A 133 -9.85 5.57 22.35
CA GLU A 133 -10.53 6.84 22.05
C GLU A 133 -12.06 6.80 22.29
N GLY A 134 -12.63 5.61 22.54
CA GLY A 134 -14.06 5.41 22.77
C GLY A 134 -14.94 5.91 21.62
N SER A 135 -16.00 6.64 21.94
CA SER A 135 -16.97 7.17 20.96
C SER A 135 -16.33 8.01 19.84
N ALA A 136 -15.25 8.73 20.13
CA ALA A 136 -14.54 9.53 19.14
C ALA A 136 -13.80 8.64 18.12
N GLY A 137 -13.23 7.52 18.59
CA GLY A 137 -12.61 6.51 17.74
C GLY A 137 -13.63 5.73 16.92
N ALA A 138 -14.75 5.34 17.52
CA ALA A 138 -15.83 4.61 16.82
C ALA A 138 -16.41 5.36 15.60
N ARG A 139 -16.47 6.70 15.66
CA ARG A 139 -16.95 7.54 14.56
C ARG A 139 -15.88 7.81 13.49
N ARG A 140 -14.64 7.39 13.72
CA ARG A 140 -13.51 7.70 12.84
C ARG A 140 -13.58 6.89 11.55
N LYS A 141 -13.62 7.57 10.41
CA LYS A 141 -13.54 6.93 9.10
C LYS A 141 -12.08 6.55 8.80
N ILE A 142 -11.78 5.27 8.78
CA ILE A 142 -10.50 4.70 8.33
C ILE A 142 -10.75 3.88 7.07
N VAL A 143 -10.13 4.27 5.97
CA VAL A 143 -10.21 3.57 4.68
C VAL A 143 -8.81 3.52 4.11
N VAL A 144 -8.31 2.33 3.83
CA VAL A 144 -7.07 2.11 3.09
C VAL A 144 -7.42 2.15 1.62
N GLU A 145 -6.80 3.06 0.88
CA GLU A 145 -7.10 3.26 -0.55
C GLU A 145 -5.95 2.82 -1.43
N THR A 146 -4.71 3.02 -0.99
CA THR A 146 -3.53 2.79 -1.83
C THR A 146 -2.40 2.06 -1.10
N LEU A 147 -1.63 1.28 -1.86
CA LEU A 147 -0.33 0.75 -1.48
C LEU A 147 0.68 1.16 -2.57
N ASN A 148 1.76 1.82 -2.18
CA ASN A 148 2.80 2.30 -3.10
C ASN A 148 2.23 3.08 -4.31
N GLY A 149 1.17 3.87 -4.08
CA GLY A 149 0.53 4.69 -5.12
C GLY A 149 -0.55 3.98 -5.95
N ALA A 150 -0.59 2.65 -6.00
CA ALA A 150 -1.65 1.91 -6.68
C ALA A 150 -2.87 1.65 -5.78
N PRO A 151 -4.07 1.43 -6.36
CA PRO A 151 -5.24 1.02 -5.61
C PRO A 151 -4.95 -0.24 -4.79
N VAL A 152 -5.23 -0.22 -3.49
CA VAL A 152 -4.93 -1.34 -2.58
C VAL A 152 -5.63 -2.62 -3.01
N LEU A 153 -6.81 -2.49 -3.64
CA LEU A 153 -7.62 -3.61 -4.12
C LEU A 153 -6.95 -4.39 -5.25
N ASP A 154 -5.99 -3.77 -5.96
CA ASP A 154 -5.25 -4.38 -7.05
C ASP A 154 -3.92 -4.99 -6.57
N THR A 155 -3.76 -5.16 -5.24
CA THR A 155 -2.54 -5.68 -4.63
C THR A 155 -2.83 -6.93 -3.79
N PRO A 156 -1.85 -7.86 -3.64
CA PRO A 156 -2.01 -9.03 -2.76
C PRO A 156 -2.33 -8.66 -1.31
N LEU A 157 -1.93 -7.46 -0.85
CA LEU A 157 -2.19 -6.94 0.49
C LEU A 157 -3.69 -6.81 0.81
N ALA A 158 -4.55 -6.69 -0.21
CA ALA A 158 -5.99 -6.63 -0.02
C ALA A 158 -6.52 -7.83 0.76
N VAL A 159 -6.07 -9.04 0.41
CA VAL A 159 -6.50 -10.28 1.06
C VAL A 159 -6.11 -10.29 2.54
N ALA A 160 -4.88 -9.88 2.85
CA ALA A 160 -4.39 -9.81 4.23
C ALA A 160 -5.17 -8.78 5.07
N LEU A 161 -5.44 -7.60 4.51
CA LEU A 161 -6.24 -6.57 5.18
C LEU A 161 -7.70 -7.01 5.39
N GLN A 162 -8.28 -7.74 4.44
CA GLN A 162 -9.62 -8.33 4.59
C GLN A 162 -9.63 -9.43 5.66
N ALA A 163 -8.63 -10.31 5.68
CA ALA A 163 -8.47 -11.32 6.73
C ALA A 163 -8.29 -10.66 8.12
N ALA A 164 -7.63 -9.50 8.19
CA ALA A 164 -7.55 -8.68 9.39
C ALA A 164 -8.89 -7.99 9.76
N GLY A 165 -9.92 -8.10 8.92
CA GLY A 165 -11.28 -7.64 9.16
C GLY A 165 -11.58 -6.23 8.63
N LEU A 166 -10.85 -5.76 7.60
CA LEU A 166 -11.30 -4.61 6.82
C LEU A 166 -12.33 -5.07 5.79
N ALA A 167 -13.43 -4.32 5.67
CA ALA A 167 -14.46 -4.62 4.68
C ALA A 167 -14.14 -3.94 3.34
N ARG A 168 -14.39 -4.64 2.23
CA ARG A 168 -14.21 -4.09 0.88
C ARG A 168 -15.26 -3.03 0.56
N LEU A 169 -14.80 -1.91 0.01
CA LEU A 169 -15.58 -0.85 -0.60
C LEU A 169 -15.14 -0.68 -2.06
N PRO A 170 -15.92 0.00 -2.92
CA PRO A 170 -15.51 0.26 -4.31
C PRO A 170 -14.18 1.01 -4.43
N ASN A 171 -13.84 1.84 -3.43
CA ASN A 171 -12.66 2.71 -3.43
C ASN A 171 -11.54 2.26 -2.48
N GLY A 172 -11.64 1.08 -1.87
CA GLY A 172 -10.62 0.61 -0.92
C GLY A 172 -11.15 -0.34 0.14
N LEU A 173 -10.51 -0.34 1.30
CA LEU A 173 -10.78 -1.25 2.41
C LEU A 173 -11.06 -0.45 3.69
N ARG A 174 -12.23 -0.62 4.28
CA ARG A 174 -12.66 0.14 5.46
C ARG A 174 -12.47 -0.65 6.74
N LEU A 175 -11.87 0.00 7.73
CA LEU A 175 -11.87 -0.49 9.10
C LEU A 175 -13.10 0.07 9.81
N TYR A 176 -13.91 -0.83 10.35
CA TYR A 176 -15.00 -0.49 11.26
C TYR A 176 -14.54 -0.71 12.69
N ALA A 177 -14.60 0.33 13.50
CA ALA A 177 -14.48 0.20 14.94
C ALA A 177 -15.87 0.01 15.52
N ASP A 178 -16.08 -1.10 16.20
CA ASP A 178 -17.26 -1.29 17.03
C ASP A 178 -16.98 -0.68 18.42
N PRO A 179 -17.74 0.34 18.87
CA PRO A 179 -17.58 0.90 20.21
C PRO A 179 -17.88 -0.08 21.33
N PHE A 180 -18.54 -1.21 21.06
CA PHE A 180 -19.04 -2.15 22.06
C PHE A 180 -18.41 -3.55 21.99
N ALA A 181 -17.52 -3.80 21.02
CA ALA A 181 -16.77 -5.06 20.97
C ALA A 181 -15.83 -5.18 22.19
N SER A 182 -16.21 -6.06 23.12
CA SER A 182 -15.48 -6.35 24.36
C SER A 182 -14.24 -7.18 24.08
#